data_AF-A0A6B3F392-F1
#
_entry.id   AF-A0A6B3F392-F1
#
_cell.length_a   1.000
_cell.length_b   1.000
_cell.length_c   1.000
_cell.angle_alpha   90.00
_cell.angle_beta   90.00
_cell.angle_gamma   90.00
#
_symmetry.space_group_name_H-M   'P 1'
#
loop_
_entity.id
_entity.type
_entity.pdbx_description
1 polymer ?
#
loop_
_entity_poly.entity_id
_entity_poly.type
_entity_poly.pdbx_seq_one_letter_code
_entity_poly.pdbx_strand_id
1 'polypeptide(L)'
;GKMAADLGQDKVRAMAEKFGFNTDDQDVPVRAYPSVYPKGMDKAQTALSGIGQFDVTATPLQMAEVSAALANGGELATPYLVDRTTNGDGDVLST
;
A
#
# COMPACT_ATOMS: atom_id res chain seq x y z
N GLY A 1 9.42 -16.30 2.92
CA GLY A 1 9.06 -17.70 2.65
C GLY A 1 8.55 -18.38 3.90
N LYS A 2 9.42 -19.09 4.64
CA LYS A 2 9.05 -19.83 5.86
C LYS A 2 8.25 -19.01 6.87
N MET A 3 8.70 -17.79 7.20
CA MET A 3 8.00 -16.91 8.15
C MET A 3 6.56 -16.59 7.73
N ALA A 4 6.31 -16.33 6.44
CA ALA A 4 4.97 -16.09 5.93
C ALA A 4 4.09 -17.35 6.03
N ALA A 5 4.64 -18.52 5.69
CA ALA A 5 3.96 -19.80 5.85
C ALA A 5 3.66 -20.16 7.31
N ASP A 6 4.51 -19.74 8.25
CA ASP A 6 4.31 -19.95 9.68
C ASP A 6 3.30 -18.95 10.29
N LEU A 7 3.28 -17.71 9.80
CA LEU A 7 2.27 -16.70 10.16
C LEU A 7 0.88 -17.06 9.61
N GLY A 8 0.83 -17.68 8.42
CA GLY A 8 -0.38 -18.02 7.70
C GLY A 8 -0.96 -16.85 6.91
N GLN A 9 -1.70 -17.17 5.84
CA GLN A 9 -2.23 -16.19 4.89
C GLN A 9 -2.94 -15.01 5.57
N ASP A 10 -3.87 -15.30 6.49
CA ASP A 10 -4.79 -14.26 6.96
C ASP A 10 -4.07 -13.15 7.72
N LYS A 11 -3.02 -13.50 8.48
CA LYS A 11 -2.19 -12.51 9.18
C LYS A 11 -1.35 -11.71 8.19
N VAL A 12 -0.79 -12.35 7.18
CA VAL A 12 0.03 -11.67 6.18
C VAL A 12 -0.83 -10.72 5.33
N ARG A 13 -2.00 -11.18 4.87
CA ARG A 13 -2.97 -10.36 4.14
C ARG A 13 -3.44 -9.17 4.97
N ALA A 14 -3.81 -9.40 6.23
CA ALA A 14 -4.26 -8.30 7.11
C ALA A 14 -3.17 -7.23 7.29
N MET A 15 -1.88 -7.62 7.32
CA MET A 15 -0.80 -6.66 7.38
C MET A 15 -0.60 -5.94 6.04
N ALA A 16 -0.70 -6.65 4.91
CA ALA A 16 -0.63 -6.02 3.58
C ALA A 16 -1.74 -4.97 3.39
N GLU A 17 -2.97 -5.27 3.84
CA GLU A 17 -4.10 -4.33 3.81
C GLU A 17 -3.85 -3.11 4.70
N LYS A 18 -3.23 -3.28 5.87
CA LYS A 18 -2.79 -2.15 6.70
C LYS A 18 -1.72 -1.27 6.04
N PHE A 19 -0.99 -1.80 5.07
CA PHE A 19 -0.05 -1.04 4.26
C PHE A 19 -0.67 -0.42 3.00
N GLY A 20 -1.97 -0.63 2.76
CA GLY A 20 -2.71 -0.05 1.62
C GLY A 20 -2.96 -0.99 0.44
N PHE A 21 -2.58 -2.27 0.52
CA PHE A 21 -2.96 -3.25 -0.51
C PHE A 21 -4.48 -3.52 -0.48
N ASN A 22 -5.05 -3.84 -1.65
CA ASN A 22 -6.47 -4.07 -1.88
C ASN A 22 -7.38 -2.85 -1.58
N THR A 23 -6.80 -1.65 -1.63
CA THR A 23 -7.50 -0.37 -1.44
C THR A 23 -7.72 0.29 -2.81
N ASP A 24 -8.98 0.62 -3.13
CA ASP A 24 -9.36 1.19 -4.43
C ASP A 24 -9.20 2.72 -4.49
N ASP A 25 -9.10 3.37 -3.34
CA ASP A 25 -9.01 4.81 -3.15
C ASP A 25 -7.57 5.28 -2.91
N GLN A 26 -7.02 5.92 -3.94
CA GLN A 26 -5.76 6.66 -3.90
C GLN A 26 -6.08 8.06 -4.44
N ASP A 27 -6.23 9.05 -3.54
CA ASP A 27 -6.59 10.43 -3.89
C ASP A 27 -5.35 11.22 -4.36
N VAL A 28 -4.74 10.73 -5.44
CA VAL A 28 -3.62 11.35 -6.11
C VAL A 28 -4.02 11.74 -7.53
N PRO A 29 -3.62 12.92 -8.04
CA PRO A 29 -3.97 13.38 -9.38
C PRO A 29 -3.56 12.42 -10.51
N VAL A 30 -2.51 11.62 -10.28
CA VAL A 30 -2.10 10.53 -11.18
C VAL A 30 -2.59 9.21 -10.59
N ARG A 31 -3.71 8.70 -11.10
CA ARG A 31 -4.33 7.48 -10.61
C ARG A 31 -3.40 6.27 -10.75
N ALA A 32 -3.03 5.67 -9.62
CA ALA A 32 -2.40 4.35 -9.60
C ALA A 32 -3.48 3.26 -9.66
N TYR A 33 -3.13 2.10 -10.23
CA TYR A 33 -3.95 0.90 -10.11
C TYR A 33 -3.80 0.34 -8.67
N PRO A 34 -4.85 -0.25 -8.07
CA PRO A 34 -4.76 -0.85 -6.75
C PRO A 34 -3.67 -1.94 -6.70
N SER A 35 -2.80 -1.89 -5.69
CA SER A 35 -1.89 -3.01 -5.43
C SER A 35 -2.66 -4.17 -4.82
N VAL A 36 -2.37 -5.41 -5.21
CA VAL A 36 -3.17 -6.58 -4.84
C VAL A 36 -2.36 -7.55 -3.98
N TYR A 37 -2.94 -7.96 -2.86
CA TYR A 37 -2.49 -9.11 -2.08
C TYR A 37 -3.56 -10.22 -2.13
N PRO A 38 -3.26 -11.41 -2.66
CA PRO A 38 -4.26 -12.45 -2.94
C PRO A 38 -4.83 -13.10 -1.67
N LYS A 39 -5.96 -13.79 -1.84
CA LYS A 39 -6.65 -14.59 -0.81
C LYS A 39 -6.86 -16.03 -1.29
N GLY A 40 -7.13 -16.95 -0.37
CA GLY A 40 -7.42 -18.37 -0.68
C GLY A 40 -6.20 -19.23 -1.03
N MET A 41 -5.00 -18.78 -0.71
CA MET A 41 -3.71 -19.44 -0.85
C MET A 41 -3.52 -20.60 0.14
N ASP A 42 -2.89 -21.67 -0.33
CA ASP A 42 -2.32 -22.71 0.51
C ASP A 42 -1.01 -22.27 1.19
N LYS A 43 -0.39 -23.16 1.96
CA LYS A 43 0.86 -22.86 2.70
C LYS A 43 2.04 -22.54 1.77
N ALA A 44 2.15 -23.20 0.63
CA ALA A 44 3.25 -22.99 -0.31
C ALA A 44 3.06 -21.66 -1.05
N GLN A 45 1.85 -21.36 -1.51
CA GLN A 45 1.47 -20.08 -2.12
C GLN A 45 1.65 -18.92 -1.13
N THR A 46 1.30 -19.11 0.15
CA THR A 46 1.58 -18.12 1.21
C THR A 46 3.08 -17.88 1.39
N ALA A 47 3.92 -18.93 1.28
CA ALA A 47 5.37 -18.76 1.34
C ALA A 47 5.91 -17.95 0.15
N LEU A 48 5.37 -18.17 -1.05
CA LEU A 48 5.73 -17.48 -2.28
C LEU A 48 5.31 -16.00 -2.24
N SER A 49 4.07 -15.71 -1.87
CA SER A 49 3.61 -14.31 -1.72
C SER A 49 4.38 -13.56 -0.65
N GLY A 50 4.80 -14.23 0.42
CA GLY A 50 5.68 -13.67 1.44
C GLY A 50 7.10 -13.33 0.97
N ILE A 51 7.47 -13.59 -0.27
CA ILE A 51 8.71 -13.12 -0.91
C ILE A 51 8.45 -12.33 -2.21
N GLY A 52 7.21 -11.92 -2.46
CA GLY A 52 6.83 -11.16 -3.65
C GLY A 52 6.61 -12.01 -4.91
N GLN A 53 6.40 -13.32 -4.78
CA GLN A 53 6.06 -14.22 -5.90
C GLN A 53 4.59 -14.67 -5.83
N PHE A 54 4.13 -15.47 -6.79
CA PHE A 54 2.71 -15.80 -7.01
C PHE A 54 1.92 -14.57 -7.50
N ASP A 55 0.68 -14.37 -7.08
CA ASP A 55 -0.24 -13.36 -7.63
C ASP A 55 -0.20 -12.01 -6.89
N VAL A 56 0.77 -11.80 -5.99
CA VAL A 56 0.97 -10.50 -5.33
C VAL A 56 1.51 -9.48 -6.33
N THR A 57 0.90 -8.30 -6.40
CA THR A 57 1.28 -7.24 -7.33
C THR A 57 1.31 -5.90 -6.60
N ALA A 58 2.40 -5.16 -6.75
CA ALA A 58 2.56 -3.85 -6.11
C ALA A 58 2.93 -2.79 -7.15
N THR A 59 2.32 -1.61 -7.05
CA THR A 59 2.77 -0.44 -7.82
C THR A 59 4.00 0.19 -7.15
N PRO A 60 4.82 0.95 -7.91
CA PRO A 60 5.91 1.72 -7.31
C PRO A 60 5.44 2.71 -6.23
N LEU A 61 4.25 3.31 -6.40
CA LEU A 61 3.65 4.20 -5.40
C LEU A 61 3.36 3.46 -4.09
N GLN A 62 2.77 2.26 -4.16
CA GLN A 62 2.53 1.44 -2.97
C GLN A 62 3.81 1.09 -2.22
N MET A 63 4.89 0.77 -2.95
CA MET A 63 6.16 0.45 -2.32
C MET A 63 6.81 1.69 -1.67
N ALA A 64 6.56 2.89 -2.21
CA ALA A 64 6.95 4.13 -1.58
C ALA A 64 6.16 4.37 -0.28
N GLU A 65 4.85 4.11 -0.26
CA GLU A 65 4.02 4.20 0.95
C GLU A 65 4.47 3.22 2.04
N VAL A 66 4.75 1.95 1.68
CA VAL A 66 5.29 0.95 2.61
C VAL A 66 6.60 1.46 3.22
N SER A 67 7.49 2.00 2.39
CA SER A 67 8.78 2.53 2.83
C SER A 67 8.61 3.76 3.73
N ALA A 68 7.67 4.65 3.39
CA ALA A 68 7.34 5.83 4.16
C ALA A 68 6.73 5.48 5.52
N ALA A 69 5.81 4.51 5.58
CA ALA A 69 5.23 4.04 6.84
C ALA A 69 6.30 3.46 7.77
N LEU A 70 7.25 2.68 7.23
CA LEU A 70 8.39 2.18 8.00
C LEU A 70 9.28 3.31 8.54
N ALA A 71 9.53 4.34 7.72
CA ALA A 71 10.29 5.52 8.14
C ALA A 71 9.53 6.40 9.15
N ASN A 72 8.19 6.43 9.06
CA ASN A 72 7.29 7.23 9.89
C ASN A 72 6.78 6.46 11.13
N GLY A 73 7.64 5.64 11.74
CA GLY A 73 7.31 4.95 13.00
C GLY A 73 6.15 3.94 12.91
N GLY A 74 5.81 3.46 11.71
CA GLY A 74 4.71 2.53 11.46
C GLY A 74 3.37 3.21 11.12
N GLU A 75 3.32 4.55 11.05
CA GLU A 75 2.13 5.29 10.67
C GLU A 75 2.09 5.50 9.15
N LEU A 76 1.07 4.93 8.51
CA LEU A 76 0.82 5.08 7.08
C LEU A 76 0.16 6.43 6.80
N ALA A 77 0.91 7.36 6.20
CA ALA A 77 0.38 8.64 5.75
C ALA A 77 -0.28 8.50 4.36
N THR A 78 -1.40 9.19 4.15
CA THR A 78 -2.03 9.27 2.83
C THR A 78 -1.16 10.09 1.88
N PRO A 79 -0.82 9.58 0.68
CA PRO A 79 -0.05 10.33 -0.29
C PRO A 79 -0.87 11.49 -0.85
N TYR A 80 -0.21 12.61 -1.12
CA TYR A 80 -0.79 13.78 -1.78
C TYR A 80 0.21 14.38 -2.76
N LEU A 81 -0.28 15.00 -3.84
CA LEU A 81 0.54 15.71 -4.83
C LEU A 81 0.30 17.23 -4.80
N VAL A 82 -0.85 17.66 -4.29
CA VAL A 82 -1.25 19.06 -4.19
C VAL A 82 -1.04 19.52 -2.77
N ASP A 83 -0.21 20.56 -2.58
CA ASP A 83 0.09 21.15 -1.26
C ASP A 83 -0.96 22.19 -0.84
N ARG A 84 -1.49 22.96 -1.80
CA ARG A 84 -2.51 23.99 -1.57
C ARG A 84 -3.10 24.49 -2.87
N THR A 85 -4.26 25.15 -2.78
CA THR A 85 -4.87 25.92 -3.87
C THR A 85 -4.93 27.40 -3.53
N THR A 86 -4.69 28.27 -4.52
CA THR A 86 -4.73 29.73 -4.35
C THR A 86 -5.69 30.39 -5.34
N ASN A 87 -6.26 31.52 -4.96
CA ASN A 87 -7.03 32.37 -5.88
C ASN A 87 -6.09 33.21 -6.79
N GLY A 88 -6.67 34.02 -7.67
CA GLY A 88 -5.91 34.90 -8.56
C GLY A 88 -5.12 36.00 -7.84
N ASP A 89 -5.48 36.30 -6.59
CA ASP A 89 -4.81 37.27 -5.73
C ASP A 89 -3.68 36.64 -4.89
N GLY A 90 -3.54 35.31 -4.92
CA GLY A 90 -2.53 34.55 -4.18
C GLY A 90 -2.96 34.12 -2.77
N ASP A 91 -4.20 34.38 -2.36
CA ASP A 91 -4.73 33.91 -1.08
C ASP A 91 -4.97 32.40 -1.12
N VAL A 92 -4.67 31.72 -0.01
CA VAL A 92 -4.87 30.28 0.14
C VAL A 92 -6.35 29.96 0.33
N LEU A 93 -6.89 29.11 -0.54
CA LEU A 93 -8.28 28.65 -0.51
C LEU A 93 -8.43 27.33 0.25
N SER A 94 -7.46 26.44 0.10
CA SER A 94 -7.36 25.18 0.83
C SER A 94 -5.90 24.74 0.92
N THR A 95 -5.57 24.08 2.02
CA THR A 95 -4.33 23.29 2.19
C THR A 95 -4.72 21.82 2.18
#